data_AF-A0A142YB17-F1
#
_entry.id   AF-A0A142YB17-F1
#
_cell.length_a   1.000
_cell.length_b   1.000
_cell.length_c   1.000
_cell.angle_alpha   90.00
_cell.angle_beta   90.00
_cell.angle_gamma   90.00
#
_symmetry.space_group_name_H-M   'P 1'
#
loop_
_entity.id
_entity.type
_entity.pdbx_description
1 polymer ?
#
loop_
_entity_poly.entity_id
_entity_poly.type
_entity_poly.pdbx_seq_one_letter_code
_entity_poly.pdbx_strand_id
1 'polypeptide(L)'
;MSTSRLHVRLLAGGLLLAGTSIVPARADDPKATANPRPTPDASQTKAEAEVPAVNLLDALRDGLVDVDAEGLGDGRMTMTVTNKSKRQLNVVLPPGLVAQGAAGQMMGGMGGMGGGGMGGMGGGMGGMGGGMGGGGMGGMGGGMGGGGMGGGMGGGGMRSGTMPPMMGMMMLARLIMALCGDYDSWDQRSLMSGMGGMGGGMGGMGGGMGGMGGMGGMGGGMRSVPPTGLPFAALKPGQTRKLPTRLVSLEAPNEDGSVRLAAEGEKLRIGDVSQANSDARVQKALKRLAAVKAPESVSQMVMWRIAQGLEWDVIAQLAERRGKAYEYELTLAQDFVDKLDTLPNDETGELLFQVDAKGAESEATAAELTKTLKDKPVLGLWAREGVPAEPAGPSVACRIRIEGKEAIVQVASSNSTAQSWVPFGKFTLPVATKDGKFDSAAFADELAGGVLNRLVRTQLSRGERVKGKQTYRVRIDNASPLILNGLAIAGVEAEDEQPKELSGICISPRRSMTVPATEEVVKELGLKKGVRVTAADLSGL
;
A
#
# COMPACT_ATOMS: atom_id res chain seq x y z
N MET A 1 -82.10 3.26 18.42
CA MET A 1 -82.17 4.32 19.45
C MET A 1 -81.39 5.52 18.95
N SER A 2 -82.10 6.66 18.80
CA SER A 2 -81.66 8.07 18.81
C SER A 2 -80.26 8.40 18.22
N THR A 3 -80.09 8.90 16.99
CA THR A 3 -80.40 10.21 16.36
C THR A 3 -79.47 11.40 16.70
N SER A 4 -79.08 12.12 15.62
CA SER A 4 -78.77 13.57 15.51
C SER A 4 -77.36 14.04 15.89
N ARG A 5 -76.66 14.94 15.18
CA ARG A 5 -77.01 15.88 14.08
C ARG A 5 -75.75 16.46 13.40
N LEU A 6 -75.87 16.71 12.09
CA LEU A 6 -75.03 17.52 11.19
C LEU A 6 -74.83 18.98 11.67
N HIS A 7 -73.87 19.72 11.07
CA HIS A 7 -74.14 20.86 10.17
C HIS A 7 -72.92 21.28 9.32
N VAL A 8 -73.13 21.25 8.00
CA VAL A 8 -72.38 21.92 6.93
C VAL A 8 -72.82 23.39 6.88
N ARG A 9 -71.94 24.35 6.55
CA ARG A 9 -72.30 25.51 5.70
C ARG A 9 -71.12 26.04 4.88
N LEU A 10 -71.48 26.33 3.64
CA LEU A 10 -70.75 26.91 2.51
C LEU A 10 -71.39 28.30 2.25
N LEU A 11 -70.60 29.32 1.87
CA LEU A 11 -70.98 30.58 1.16
C LEU A 11 -69.75 31.52 1.25
N ALA A 12 -69.45 32.47 0.36
CA ALA A 12 -69.65 32.73 -1.06
C ALA A 12 -69.15 34.19 -1.30
N GLY A 13 -68.58 34.47 -2.47
CA GLY A 13 -68.72 35.77 -3.14
C GLY A 13 -67.62 36.82 -2.96
N GLY A 14 -67.12 37.36 -4.08
CA GLY A 14 -66.47 38.67 -4.12
C GLY A 14 -65.40 38.89 -5.19
N LEU A 15 -65.82 38.91 -6.46
CA LEU A 15 -65.02 39.31 -7.64
C LEU A 15 -64.94 40.85 -7.73
N LEU A 16 -63.79 41.43 -8.11
CA LEU A 16 -63.73 42.70 -8.87
C LEU A 16 -62.38 42.90 -9.60
N LEU A 17 -62.51 43.21 -10.89
CA LEU A 17 -61.50 43.46 -11.92
C LEU A 17 -61.09 44.94 -11.98
N ALA A 18 -59.84 45.21 -12.41
CA ALA A 18 -59.34 46.29 -13.30
C ALA A 18 -57.83 46.46 -13.02
N GLY A 19 -56.87 46.63 -13.94
CA GLY A 19 -56.85 46.99 -15.36
C GLY A 19 -55.66 47.94 -15.59
N THR A 20 -54.60 47.45 -16.26
CA THR A 20 -53.62 48.13 -17.16
C THR A 20 -53.04 49.52 -16.79
N SER A 21 -51.73 49.81 -16.88
CA SER A 21 -51.03 50.15 -18.15
C SER A 21 -49.52 50.51 -17.96
N ILE A 22 -48.67 49.99 -18.85
CA ILE A 22 -47.64 50.67 -19.70
C ILE A 22 -46.43 51.45 -19.06
N VAL A 23 -45.24 51.08 -19.55
CA VAL A 23 -43.86 51.62 -19.36
C VAL A 23 -43.66 53.01 -20.04
N PRO A 24 -42.61 53.81 -19.76
CA PRO A 24 -41.39 53.74 -20.59
C PRO A 24 -40.05 53.99 -19.85
N ALA A 25 -38.96 53.87 -20.61
CA ALA A 25 -37.55 53.77 -20.23
C ALA A 25 -36.74 55.09 -20.24
N ARG A 26 -35.43 54.97 -19.89
CA ARG A 26 -34.25 55.86 -20.10
C ARG A 26 -34.13 57.11 -19.20
N ALA A 27 -32.96 57.60 -18.78
CA ALA A 27 -31.54 57.25 -18.89
C ALA A 27 -30.70 58.12 -17.88
N ASP A 28 -29.39 57.86 -17.83
CA ASP A 28 -28.25 58.74 -17.47
C ASP A 28 -27.56 58.61 -16.10
N ASP A 29 -26.34 58.06 -16.16
CA ASP A 29 -25.17 58.30 -15.29
C ASP A 29 -24.56 59.69 -15.63
N PRO A 30 -23.86 60.42 -14.72
CA PRO A 30 -22.44 60.09 -14.46
C PRO A 30 -21.79 60.54 -13.11
N LYS A 31 -20.72 59.80 -12.75
CA LYS A 31 -19.40 60.25 -12.22
C LYS A 31 -19.23 60.76 -10.75
N ALA A 32 -18.59 59.87 -9.97
CA ALA A 32 -17.40 60.04 -9.12
C ALA A 32 -17.42 60.66 -7.71
N THR A 33 -16.57 60.03 -6.88
CA THR A 33 -15.92 60.42 -5.62
C THR A 33 -16.72 60.40 -4.32
N ALA A 34 -16.44 59.40 -3.48
CA ALA A 34 -16.25 59.57 -2.03
C ALA A 34 -15.63 58.30 -1.40
N ASN A 35 -14.45 58.44 -0.78
CA ASN A 35 -13.99 57.53 0.26
C ASN A 35 -14.83 57.75 1.53
N PRO A 36 -15.17 56.69 2.26
CA PRO A 36 -15.09 56.76 3.72
C PRO A 36 -14.38 55.55 4.36
N ARG A 37 -13.69 55.88 5.46
CA ARG A 37 -12.99 55.04 6.43
C ARG A 37 -13.98 54.17 7.26
N PRO A 38 -13.51 53.22 8.09
CA PRO A 38 -13.93 51.83 8.11
C PRO A 38 -14.97 51.52 9.19
N THR A 39 -15.79 50.49 8.95
CA THR A 39 -16.59 49.83 10.00
C THR A 39 -15.84 48.65 10.62
N PRO A 40 -16.00 48.37 11.93
CA PRO A 40 -15.16 47.45 12.68
C PRO A 40 -15.56 45.98 12.50
N ASP A 41 -14.56 45.12 12.65
CA ASP A 41 -14.53 43.65 12.60
C ASP A 41 -15.84 42.91 12.91
N ALA A 42 -16.33 42.19 11.91
CA ALA A 42 -17.10 40.97 12.09
C ALA A 42 -16.12 39.78 12.08
N SER A 43 -15.76 39.34 13.29
CA SER A 43 -15.39 37.97 13.67
C SER A 43 -14.82 37.06 12.57
N GLN A 44 -13.50 36.97 12.53
CA GLN A 44 -12.78 35.84 11.97
C GLN A 44 -13.13 34.56 12.74
N THR A 45 -14.07 33.78 12.21
CA THR A 45 -14.09 32.34 12.44
C THR A 45 -12.86 31.78 11.72
N LYS A 46 -11.79 31.49 12.47
CA LYS A 46 -10.63 30.74 11.94
C LYS A 46 -11.14 29.37 11.46
N ALA A 47 -11.40 29.26 10.16
CA ALA A 47 -11.35 27.98 9.49
C ALA A 47 -9.95 27.40 9.73
N GLU A 48 -9.87 26.24 10.38
CA GLU A 48 -8.62 25.48 10.44
C GLU A 48 -8.14 25.28 9.00
N ALA A 49 -7.02 25.94 8.66
CA ALA A 49 -6.45 25.86 7.34
C ALA A 49 -6.03 24.40 7.09
N GLU A 50 -6.72 23.74 6.16
CA GLU A 50 -6.42 22.39 5.72
C GLU A 50 -4.95 22.31 5.28
N VAL A 51 -4.17 21.41 5.91
CA VAL A 51 -2.74 21.29 5.64
C VAL A 51 -2.56 20.74 4.22
N PRO A 52 -1.86 21.45 3.32
CA PRO A 52 -1.78 21.06 1.92
C PRO A 52 -1.04 19.74 1.74
N ALA A 53 -1.68 18.82 1.02
CA ALA A 53 -1.05 17.61 0.50
C ALA A 53 -0.25 17.94 -0.76
N VAL A 54 1.05 17.65 -0.75
CA VAL A 54 1.97 17.91 -1.87
C VAL A 54 2.69 16.64 -2.27
N ASN A 55 2.79 16.38 -3.57
CA ASN A 55 3.59 15.27 -4.10
C ASN A 55 5.08 15.51 -3.82
N LEU A 56 5.82 14.50 -3.34
CA LEU A 56 7.25 14.61 -3.02
C LEU A 56 8.08 15.15 -4.19
N LEU A 57 7.88 14.65 -5.41
CA LEU A 57 8.68 15.01 -6.58
C LEU A 57 8.39 16.43 -7.05
N ASP A 58 7.13 16.86 -6.98
CA ASP A 58 6.75 18.24 -7.32
C ASP A 58 7.23 19.21 -6.24
N ALA A 59 7.07 18.85 -4.95
CA ALA A 59 7.58 19.64 -3.85
C ALA A 59 9.11 19.80 -3.87
N LEU A 60 9.84 18.78 -4.33
CA LEU A 60 11.29 18.84 -4.54
C LEU A 60 11.64 19.80 -5.68
N ARG A 61 10.91 19.73 -6.80
CA ARG A 61 11.09 20.62 -7.97
C ARG A 61 10.81 22.08 -7.64
N ASP A 62 9.78 22.30 -6.83
CA ASP A 62 9.35 23.63 -6.38
C ASP A 62 10.21 24.18 -5.23
N GLY A 63 11.19 23.41 -4.74
CA GLY A 63 12.07 23.79 -3.62
C GLY A 63 11.35 23.88 -2.27
N LEU A 64 10.16 23.30 -2.15
CA LEU A 64 9.38 23.25 -0.90
C LEU A 64 9.95 22.24 0.09
N VAL A 65 10.58 21.19 -0.42
CA VAL A 65 11.27 20.17 0.37
C VAL A 65 12.66 19.89 -0.18
N ASP A 66 13.50 19.36 0.70
CA ASP A 66 14.85 18.89 0.39
C ASP A 66 14.93 17.42 0.78
N VAL A 67 15.54 16.61 -0.08
CA VAL A 67 15.52 15.15 0.03
C VAL A 67 16.93 14.61 -0.14
N ASP A 68 17.41 13.89 0.88
CA ASP A 68 18.63 13.09 0.81
C ASP A 68 18.25 11.61 0.98
N ALA A 69 18.87 10.73 0.20
CA ALA A 69 18.61 9.31 0.26
C ALA A 69 19.93 8.53 0.29
N GLU A 70 20.01 7.57 1.22
CA GLU A 70 21.24 6.81 1.46
C GLU A 70 20.94 5.33 1.69
N GLY A 71 21.66 4.46 0.97
CA GLY A 71 21.57 3.01 1.13
C GLY A 71 22.07 2.54 2.49
N LEU A 72 21.44 1.49 3.02
CA LEU A 72 21.80 0.86 4.30
C LEU A 72 22.53 -0.49 4.15
N GLY A 73 22.82 -0.95 2.93
CA GLY A 73 23.52 -2.23 2.71
C GLY A 73 22.62 -3.47 2.79
N ASP A 74 21.43 -3.36 3.39
CA ASP A 74 20.56 -4.48 3.72
C ASP A 74 19.24 -4.50 2.92
N GLY A 75 19.20 -3.75 1.81
CA GLY A 75 18.01 -3.59 0.97
C GLY A 75 17.04 -2.53 1.47
N ARG A 76 17.44 -1.77 2.48
CA ARG A 76 16.76 -0.55 2.89
C ARG A 76 17.57 0.67 2.49
N MET A 77 16.89 1.80 2.49
CA MET A 77 17.51 3.13 2.47
C MET A 77 16.87 4.01 3.54
N THR A 78 17.60 5.04 3.96
CA THR A 78 17.05 6.15 4.73
C THR A 78 16.76 7.30 3.79
N MET A 79 15.48 7.68 3.66
CA MET A 79 15.11 8.92 2.98
C MET A 79 14.89 10.02 4.01
N THR A 80 15.71 11.06 3.94
CA THR A 80 15.63 12.23 4.80
C THR A 80 14.89 13.34 4.06
N VAL A 81 13.69 13.69 4.52
CA VAL A 81 12.87 14.75 3.93
C VAL A 81 12.82 15.95 4.88
N THR A 82 13.20 17.12 4.39
CA THR A 82 13.18 18.37 5.14
C THR A 82 12.20 19.35 4.52
N ASN A 83 11.24 19.84 5.30
CA ASN A 83 10.34 20.91 4.86
C ASN A 83 11.06 22.26 4.89
N LYS A 84 11.30 22.87 3.72
CA LYS A 84 11.94 24.18 3.57
C LYS A 84 10.93 25.33 3.50
N SER A 85 9.64 25.01 3.43
CA SER A 85 8.58 26.02 3.38
C SER A 85 8.28 26.61 4.77
N LYS A 86 7.52 27.72 4.78
CA LYS A 86 7.06 28.40 6.01
C LYS A 86 5.76 27.83 6.58
N ARG A 87 5.18 26.82 5.94
CA ARG A 87 3.91 26.19 6.36
C ARG A 87 4.08 24.70 6.58
N GLN A 88 3.15 24.12 7.33
CA GLN A 88 3.10 22.66 7.46
C GLN A 88 2.74 22.04 6.10
N LEU A 89 3.36 20.91 5.77
CA LEU A 89 3.11 20.16 4.54
C LEU A 89 2.77 18.71 4.88
N ASN A 90 1.84 18.12 4.13
CA ASN A 90 1.64 16.68 4.06
C ASN A 90 2.32 16.18 2.79
N VAL A 91 3.56 15.69 2.90
CA VAL A 91 4.36 15.29 1.75
C VAL A 91 4.02 13.85 1.37
N VAL A 92 3.36 13.66 0.23
CA VAL A 92 2.85 12.37 -0.27
C VAL A 92 3.89 11.71 -1.16
N LEU A 93 4.13 10.42 -0.97
CA LEU A 93 4.94 9.60 -1.87
C LEU A 93 4.12 9.15 -3.07
N PRO A 94 4.50 9.54 -4.30
CA PRO A 94 3.82 9.05 -5.49
C PRO A 94 4.14 7.58 -5.77
N PRO A 95 3.19 6.84 -6.37
CA PRO A 95 3.51 5.53 -6.95
C PRO A 95 4.49 5.70 -8.11
N GLY A 96 5.44 4.78 -8.24
CA GLY A 96 6.50 4.85 -9.26
C GLY A 96 7.72 5.66 -8.84
N LEU A 97 7.87 5.98 -7.55
CA LEU A 97 9.09 6.57 -7.01
C LEU A 97 10.26 5.58 -7.11
N VAL A 98 11.38 6.03 -7.67
CA VAL A 98 12.61 5.25 -7.82
C VAL A 98 13.79 5.95 -7.17
N ALA A 99 14.71 5.15 -6.64
CA ALA A 99 15.99 5.55 -6.11
C ALA A 99 17.12 5.01 -7.00
N GLN A 100 18.11 5.85 -7.25
CA GLN A 100 19.10 5.66 -8.29
C GLN A 100 20.51 5.96 -7.77
N GLY A 101 21.47 5.06 -7.93
CA GLY A 101 22.84 5.26 -7.43
C GLY A 101 23.51 6.52 -8.02
N ALA A 102 23.90 7.48 -7.19
CA ALA A 102 24.47 8.75 -7.65
C ALA A 102 25.89 8.62 -8.22
N ALA A 103 26.59 7.52 -7.88
CA ALA A 103 27.98 7.27 -8.29
C ALA A 103 28.17 7.18 -9.82
N GLY A 104 27.11 6.85 -10.58
CA GLY A 104 27.17 6.81 -12.04
C GLY A 104 27.19 8.19 -12.72
N GLN A 105 26.81 9.27 -12.03
CA GLN A 105 26.57 10.57 -12.66
C GLN A 105 27.63 11.63 -12.33
N MET A 106 28.41 11.46 -11.26
CA MET A 106 29.43 12.44 -10.84
C MET A 106 30.77 12.31 -11.59
N MET A 107 30.99 11.19 -12.30
CA MET A 107 32.15 10.99 -13.19
C MET A 107 31.82 11.26 -14.68
N GLY A 108 30.58 11.62 -15.01
CA GLY A 108 30.14 11.93 -16.39
C GLY A 108 30.20 13.42 -16.77
N GLY A 109 30.63 14.30 -15.86
CA GLY A 109 30.55 15.76 -16.04
C GLY A 109 31.82 16.47 -16.51
N MET A 110 32.89 15.75 -16.85
CA MET A 110 34.20 16.37 -17.16
C MET A 110 34.92 15.73 -18.35
N GLY A 111 34.16 15.19 -19.31
CA GLY A 111 34.66 14.60 -20.57
C GLY A 111 34.23 15.40 -21.80
N GLY A 112 34.45 16.71 -21.79
CA GLY A 112 34.09 17.62 -22.88
C GLY A 112 35.28 18.43 -23.37
N MET A 113 36.44 17.80 -23.60
CA MET A 113 37.58 18.44 -24.25
C MET A 113 38.54 17.36 -24.77
N GLY A 114 38.58 17.14 -26.08
CA GLY A 114 39.51 16.19 -26.68
C GLY A 114 39.06 15.54 -27.98
N GLY A 115 38.23 16.21 -28.78
CA GLY A 115 37.87 15.79 -30.14
C GLY A 115 38.24 16.87 -31.14
N GLY A 116 39.54 17.16 -31.25
CA GLY A 116 40.09 18.11 -32.22
C GLY A 116 41.29 17.48 -32.91
N GLY A 117 41.16 17.22 -34.20
CA GLY A 117 42.08 16.39 -34.97
C GLY A 117 43.49 16.95 -35.16
N MET A 118 44.39 16.02 -35.49
CA MET A 118 45.60 16.23 -36.28
C MET A 118 46.02 14.83 -36.76
N GLY A 119 45.95 14.54 -38.06
CA GLY A 119 47.13 14.59 -38.94
C GLY A 119 48.06 13.41 -38.61
N GLY A 120 48.02 12.27 -39.29
CA GLY A 120 48.41 12.14 -40.69
C GLY A 120 49.94 12.09 -40.81
N MET A 121 50.57 10.90 -40.72
CA MET A 121 51.89 10.62 -41.31
C MET A 121 52.37 9.17 -41.11
N GLY A 122 52.82 8.53 -42.20
CA GLY A 122 53.80 7.43 -42.25
C GLY A 122 53.29 6.03 -41.87
N GLY A 123 53.23 5.01 -42.71
CA GLY A 123 53.93 4.75 -43.96
C GLY A 123 55.32 4.16 -43.72
N GLY A 124 55.46 2.83 -43.88
CA GLY A 124 56.73 2.22 -44.27
C GLY A 124 57.21 0.99 -43.48
N MET A 125 57.49 -0.08 -44.24
CA MET A 125 58.44 -1.19 -43.99
C MET A 125 58.15 -2.14 -42.81
N GLY A 126 58.31 -3.46 -42.93
CA GLY A 126 58.95 -4.27 -43.95
C GLY A 126 59.64 -5.47 -43.29
N GLY A 127 59.36 -6.68 -43.81
CA GLY A 127 60.12 -7.91 -43.59
C GLY A 127 60.04 -8.56 -42.20
N MET A 128 60.45 -9.80 -41.98
CA MET A 128 60.83 -10.96 -42.80
C MET A 128 61.30 -12.01 -41.78
N GLY A 129 60.99 -13.29 -41.99
CA GLY A 129 61.58 -14.44 -41.28
C GLY A 129 60.91 -14.76 -39.93
N GLY A 130 60.42 -15.97 -39.64
CA GLY A 130 60.85 -17.29 -40.10
C GLY A 130 61.89 -17.87 -39.15
N GLY A 131 61.57 -18.99 -38.50
CA GLY A 131 62.59 -19.89 -37.94
C GLY A 131 62.43 -20.30 -36.48
N MET A 132 61.79 -21.46 -36.27
CA MET A 132 62.47 -22.70 -35.85
C MET A 132 63.21 -22.77 -34.50
N GLY A 133 62.84 -23.79 -33.72
CA GLY A 133 63.68 -24.49 -32.74
C GLY A 133 63.64 -23.89 -31.34
N GLY A 134 63.42 -24.64 -30.26
CA GLY A 134 63.53 -26.07 -30.07
C GLY A 134 64.32 -26.30 -28.78
N GLY A 135 63.68 -26.97 -27.81
CA GLY A 135 64.33 -27.82 -26.82
C GLY A 135 65.17 -27.17 -25.72
N GLY A 136 65.08 -27.79 -24.54
CA GLY A 136 66.29 -28.01 -23.74
C GLY A 136 66.32 -27.39 -22.36
N MET A 137 65.88 -28.19 -21.39
CA MET A 137 66.75 -28.67 -20.30
C MET A 137 67.28 -27.64 -19.28
N GLY A 138 66.70 -27.72 -18.08
CA GLY A 138 67.43 -28.18 -16.89
C GLY A 138 68.35 -27.19 -16.17
N GLY A 139 68.28 -27.24 -14.83
CA GLY A 139 69.44 -26.91 -13.99
C GLY A 139 69.18 -25.92 -12.87
N MET A 140 68.87 -26.47 -11.69
CA MET A 140 69.79 -26.47 -10.54
C MET A 140 70.37 -25.13 -10.05
N GLY A 141 70.20 -24.86 -8.76
CA GLY A 141 71.22 -24.14 -7.99
C GLY A 141 70.67 -23.11 -7.01
N GLY A 142 70.70 -23.46 -5.73
CA GLY A 142 70.46 -22.53 -4.63
C GLY A 142 71.57 -21.49 -4.47
N GLY A 143 71.30 -20.44 -3.70
CA GLY A 143 72.27 -19.38 -3.45
C GLY A 143 71.74 -18.36 -2.45
N MET A 144 72.01 -18.66 -1.19
CA MET A 144 71.93 -17.80 -0.01
C MET A 144 72.86 -16.58 -0.14
N GLY A 145 72.44 -15.40 0.33
CA GLY A 145 73.38 -14.29 0.56
C GLY A 145 72.74 -12.91 0.44
N GLY A 146 72.51 -12.27 1.58
CA GLY A 146 71.92 -10.94 1.67
C GLY A 146 72.88 -9.78 1.45
N GLY A 147 72.33 -8.59 1.68
CA GLY A 147 73.07 -7.34 1.89
C GLY A 147 73.13 -6.45 0.66
N GLY A 148 72.38 -5.35 0.65
CA GLY A 148 72.46 -4.37 -0.42
C GLY A 148 71.41 -3.27 -0.33
N MET A 149 71.69 -2.28 0.49
CA MET A 149 70.95 -1.03 0.65
C MET A 149 71.11 -0.15 -0.61
N GLY A 150 70.00 0.45 -1.07
CA GLY A 150 69.96 1.43 -2.18
C GLY A 150 68.75 1.14 -3.06
N GLY A 151 67.63 1.87 -2.97
CA GLY A 151 67.55 3.29 -3.25
C GLY A 151 67.02 3.44 -4.68
N GLY A 152 65.75 3.84 -4.84
CA GLY A 152 65.20 4.22 -6.14
C GLY A 152 63.88 3.58 -6.50
N MET A 153 62.83 4.41 -6.44
CA MET A 153 61.92 4.65 -7.56
C MET A 153 61.28 3.45 -8.27
N GLY A 154 59.96 3.34 -8.11
CA GLY A 154 59.05 3.00 -9.21
C GLY A 154 58.86 1.51 -9.49
N GLY A 155 57.65 1.02 -9.25
CA GLY A 155 57.24 -0.30 -9.72
C GLY A 155 56.14 -0.92 -8.89
N GLY A 156 54.95 -0.32 -8.92
CA GLY A 156 53.75 -0.94 -8.37
C GLY A 156 53.41 -2.21 -9.16
N GLY A 157 53.80 -3.36 -8.62
CA GLY A 157 53.43 -4.68 -9.10
C GLY A 157 52.25 -5.25 -8.29
N MET A 158 51.14 -5.45 -8.99
CA MET A 158 50.18 -6.54 -8.78
C MET A 158 49.52 -6.62 -7.39
N ARG A 159 48.57 -5.70 -7.14
CA ARG A 159 47.38 -6.05 -6.37
C ARG A 159 46.28 -6.44 -7.36
N SER A 160 45.69 -7.61 -7.10
CA SER A 160 44.44 -8.13 -7.66
C SER A 160 43.41 -7.01 -7.81
N GLY A 161 43.31 -6.44 -9.00
CA GLY A 161 42.33 -5.44 -9.36
C GLY A 161 41.18 -6.13 -10.06
N THR A 162 40.04 -6.18 -9.39
CA THR A 162 38.73 -6.40 -9.99
C THR A 162 38.57 -5.49 -11.22
N MET A 163 38.07 -6.05 -12.32
CA MET A 163 37.92 -5.32 -13.59
C MET A 163 37.07 -4.04 -13.40
N PRO A 164 37.47 -2.89 -13.98
CA PRO A 164 36.62 -1.72 -14.04
C PRO A 164 35.60 -1.88 -15.19
N PRO A 165 34.28 -1.84 -14.91
CA PRO A 165 33.28 -1.95 -15.96
C PRO A 165 33.16 -0.63 -16.72
N MET A 166 33.79 -0.56 -17.90
CA MET A 166 33.28 0.21 -19.03
C MET A 166 32.30 -0.69 -19.82
N MET A 167 31.06 -0.80 -19.34
CA MET A 167 29.91 -1.35 -20.09
C MET A 167 28.65 -0.66 -19.57
N GLY A 168 27.87 -0.10 -20.50
CA GLY A 168 27.03 1.07 -20.27
C GLY A 168 25.71 0.84 -19.54
N MET A 169 25.10 1.95 -19.13
CA MET A 169 23.65 2.06 -18.88
C MET A 169 22.97 1.18 -17.81
N MET A 170 23.65 0.39 -16.99
CA MET A 170 22.98 -0.67 -16.21
C MET A 170 23.02 -0.53 -14.67
N MET A 171 22.43 0.49 -14.02
CA MET A 171 22.20 0.46 -12.55
C MET A 171 21.09 1.40 -12.01
N LEU A 172 19.91 1.46 -12.65
CA LEU A 172 19.00 2.56 -12.35
C LEU A 172 17.53 2.18 -12.27
N ALA A 173 17.16 1.42 -11.24
CA ALA A 173 15.98 1.72 -10.43
C ALA A 173 15.86 0.81 -9.20
N ARG A 174 15.69 1.44 -8.03
CA ARG A 174 15.33 0.79 -6.77
C ARG A 174 14.00 1.40 -6.28
N LEU A 175 12.92 0.62 -6.25
CA LEU A 175 11.56 1.07 -5.93
C LEU A 175 11.33 1.16 -4.41
N ILE A 176 10.52 2.12 -3.97
CA ILE A 176 10.22 2.45 -2.56
C ILE A 176 8.88 1.85 -2.11
N MET A 177 8.92 0.95 -1.11
CA MET A 177 7.72 0.27 -0.54
C MET A 177 7.79 0.20 1.00
N ALA A 178 6.64 0.27 1.70
CA ALA A 178 6.52 0.48 3.15
C ALA A 178 6.11 -0.83 3.91
N LEU A 179 6.41 -1.07 5.20
CA LEU A 179 5.67 -0.55 6.36
C LEU A 179 6.17 -1.00 7.77
N CYS A 180 5.69 -0.24 8.78
CA CYS A 180 5.47 -0.48 10.24
C CYS A 180 6.66 -0.65 11.21
N GLY A 181 6.78 0.29 12.18
CA GLY A 181 7.46 0.00 13.45
C GLY A 181 7.72 1.19 14.38
N ASP A 182 8.16 2.33 13.84
CA ASP A 182 8.52 3.49 14.66
C ASP A 182 7.50 4.62 14.56
N TYR A 183 7.40 5.41 15.64
CA TYR A 183 6.63 6.65 15.75
C TYR A 183 6.92 7.64 14.58
N ASP A 184 8.01 7.40 13.86
CA ASP A 184 8.55 8.17 12.74
C ASP A 184 8.22 7.61 11.33
N SER A 185 7.33 6.63 11.18
CA SER A 185 7.00 6.01 9.87
C SER A 185 6.08 6.85 8.94
N TRP A 186 6.10 6.49 7.65
CA TRP A 186 5.45 7.14 6.49
C TRP A 186 3.91 7.19 6.47
N ASP A 187 3.22 6.62 7.47
CA ASP A 187 1.76 6.59 7.50
C ASP A 187 1.25 6.84 8.92
N GLN A 188 0.99 8.12 9.23
CA GLN A 188 0.49 8.51 10.56
C GLN A 188 -1.03 8.39 10.68
N ARG A 189 -1.78 8.01 9.63
CA ARG A 189 -3.26 7.92 9.74
C ARG A 189 -3.70 6.84 10.72
N SER A 190 -3.06 5.68 10.73
CA SER A 190 -3.39 4.60 11.67
C SER A 190 -3.02 4.93 13.13
N LEU A 191 -2.03 5.81 13.36
CA LEU A 191 -1.68 6.31 14.70
C LEU A 191 -2.50 7.52 15.14
N MET A 192 -2.81 8.46 14.23
CA MET A 192 -3.51 9.70 14.54
C MET A 192 -5.03 9.54 14.59
N SER A 193 -5.61 8.60 13.84
CA SER A 193 -7.06 8.31 13.87
C SER A 193 -7.56 7.88 15.25
N GLY A 194 -6.66 7.55 16.19
CA GLY A 194 -7.04 7.26 17.56
C GLY A 194 -6.29 8.06 18.62
N MET A 195 -5.77 9.26 18.29
CA MET A 195 -5.23 10.22 19.26
C MET A 195 -5.84 11.63 19.14
N GLY A 196 -6.90 11.80 18.32
CA GLY A 196 -7.54 13.10 18.06
C GLY A 196 -8.86 13.37 18.81
N GLY A 197 -9.22 12.56 19.80
CA GLY A 197 -10.52 12.64 20.50
C GLY A 197 -10.39 13.00 21.98
N MET A 198 -9.64 14.03 22.35
CA MET A 198 -9.60 14.48 23.75
C MET A 198 -9.26 15.96 23.89
N GLY A 199 -10.06 16.82 23.27
CA GLY A 199 -10.24 18.21 23.68
C GLY A 199 -11.47 18.30 24.57
N GLY A 200 -11.28 18.22 25.88
CA GLY A 200 -12.35 18.38 26.86
C GLY A 200 -13.01 19.76 26.74
N GLY A 201 -14.27 19.77 26.30
CA GLY A 201 -15.15 20.93 26.30
C GLY A 201 -16.45 20.56 27.00
N MET A 202 -16.45 20.65 28.33
CA MET A 202 -17.62 20.54 29.17
C MET A 202 -18.44 21.84 29.01
N GLY A 203 -19.65 21.75 28.46
CA GLY A 203 -20.60 22.87 28.47
C GLY A 203 -21.52 22.90 27.26
N GLY A 204 -22.77 22.46 27.42
CA GLY A 204 -23.76 22.56 26.35
C GLY A 204 -25.04 21.78 26.63
N MET A 205 -25.69 22.10 27.75
CA MET A 205 -27.04 21.66 28.07
C MET A 205 -28.00 22.25 27.02
N GLY A 206 -28.55 21.41 26.15
CA GLY A 206 -29.50 21.81 25.11
C GLY A 206 -30.34 20.62 24.67
N GLY A 207 -31.51 20.45 25.31
CA GLY A 207 -32.47 19.42 24.95
C GLY A 207 -33.05 19.63 23.56
N GLY A 208 -33.13 18.55 22.79
CA GLY A 208 -33.76 18.49 21.48
C GLY A 208 -34.17 17.06 21.18
N MET A 209 -35.47 16.83 21.23
CA MET A 209 -36.15 15.55 21.17
C MET A 209 -36.21 15.01 19.73
N GLY A 210 -35.86 13.73 19.54
CA GLY A 210 -36.42 12.83 18.52
C GLY A 210 -35.94 13.00 17.07
N GLY A 211 -35.26 11.98 16.54
CA GLY A 211 -35.10 11.83 15.09
C GLY A 211 -34.04 10.83 14.66
N MET A 212 -34.47 9.61 14.34
CA MET A 212 -33.88 8.68 13.38
C MET A 212 -32.38 8.35 13.49
N GLY A 213 -32.12 7.16 14.04
CA GLY A 213 -30.98 6.35 13.62
C GLY A 213 -31.10 5.95 12.15
N GLY A 214 -29.95 5.71 11.51
CA GLY A 214 -29.87 5.15 10.18
C GLY A 214 -29.36 6.13 9.14
N MET A 215 -28.03 6.26 9.06
CA MET A 215 -27.35 6.51 7.78
C MET A 215 -25.92 5.99 7.88
N GLY A 216 -25.81 4.65 7.87
CA GLY A 216 -24.65 3.99 7.28
C GLY A 216 -24.69 4.31 5.80
N GLY A 217 -23.75 5.15 5.35
CA GLY A 217 -23.78 5.71 4.02
C GLY A 217 -22.37 5.97 3.52
N MET A 218 -22.00 5.14 2.55
CA MET A 218 -20.97 5.36 1.52
C MET A 218 -19.51 5.22 1.94
N GLY A 219 -18.96 4.01 1.74
CA GLY A 219 -17.54 3.89 1.42
C GLY A 219 -16.90 2.53 1.69
N GLY A 220 -17.32 1.80 2.72
CA GLY A 220 -16.67 0.55 3.12
C GLY A 220 -17.51 -0.67 2.74
N GLY A 221 -16.94 -1.63 2.01
CA GLY A 221 -17.55 -2.95 1.81
C GLY A 221 -17.83 -3.69 3.11
N MET A 222 -18.54 -4.82 3.02
CA MET A 222 -18.90 -5.62 4.20
C MET A 222 -17.64 -6.03 4.95
N ARG A 223 -17.50 -5.54 6.19
CA ARG A 223 -16.30 -5.73 7.04
C ARG A 223 -14.99 -5.46 6.31
N SER A 224 -14.98 -4.45 5.45
CA SER A 224 -13.79 -4.04 4.71
C SER A 224 -13.16 -2.82 5.38
N VAL A 225 -11.85 -2.87 5.59
CA VAL A 225 -11.09 -1.65 5.93
C VAL A 225 -10.89 -0.90 4.62
N PRO A 226 -11.13 0.42 4.56
CA PRO A 226 -10.89 1.18 3.34
C PRO A 226 -9.41 1.09 2.94
N PRO A 227 -9.10 1.01 1.64
CA PRO A 227 -7.71 1.01 1.19
C PRO A 227 -7.00 2.24 1.74
N THR A 228 -5.81 2.04 2.30
CA THR A 228 -5.02 3.19 2.72
C THR A 228 -4.62 4.04 1.54
N GLY A 229 -4.79 5.36 1.68
CA GLY A 229 -4.23 6.31 0.74
C GLY A 229 -2.70 6.20 0.63
N LEU A 230 -2.15 6.93 -0.33
CA LEU A 230 -0.71 7.01 -0.54
C LEU A 230 0.02 7.43 0.76
N PRO A 231 1.20 6.85 1.04
CA PRO A 231 1.95 7.19 2.23
C PRO A 231 2.35 8.67 2.23
N PHE A 232 2.32 9.32 3.40
CA PHE A 232 2.68 10.72 3.54
C PHE A 232 3.36 11.04 4.86
N ALA A 233 4.25 12.03 4.84
CA ALA A 233 4.88 12.58 6.03
C ALA A 233 4.32 13.99 6.34
N ALA A 234 3.72 14.16 7.52
CA ALA A 234 3.34 15.47 8.04
C ALA A 234 4.59 16.19 8.59
N LEU A 235 5.02 17.25 7.92
CA LEU A 235 6.23 18.00 8.25
C LEU A 235 5.89 19.44 8.63
N LYS A 236 6.21 19.83 9.86
CA LYS A 236 6.19 21.24 10.29
C LYS A 236 7.25 22.05 9.52
N PRO A 237 7.13 23.39 9.45
CA PRO A 237 8.16 24.24 8.86
C PRO A 237 9.55 23.94 9.47
N GLY A 238 10.55 23.74 8.62
CA GLY A 238 11.93 23.42 9.02
C GLY A 238 12.14 22.01 9.58
N GLN A 239 11.08 21.19 9.71
CA GLN A 239 11.21 19.85 10.26
C GLN A 239 11.87 18.92 9.24
N THR A 240 12.87 18.19 9.72
CA THR A 240 13.47 17.04 9.02
C THR A 240 12.91 15.76 9.59
N ARG A 241 12.56 14.80 8.72
CA ARG A 241 12.25 13.42 9.11
C ARG A 241 13.10 12.44 8.34
N LYS A 242 13.55 11.40 9.03
CA LYS A 242 14.23 10.25 8.45
C LYS A 242 13.22 9.13 8.31
N LEU A 243 13.12 8.59 7.12
CA LEU A 243 12.04 7.70 6.77
C LEU A 243 12.63 6.40 6.19
N PRO A 244 12.66 5.33 6.99
CA PRO A 244 13.20 4.05 6.55
C PRO A 244 12.31 3.48 5.45
N THR A 245 12.95 3.02 4.39
CA THR A 245 12.26 2.64 3.17
C THR A 245 12.88 1.38 2.60
N ARG A 246 12.05 0.37 2.28
CA ARG A 246 12.52 -0.86 1.64
C ARG A 246 12.65 -0.64 0.14
N LEU A 247 13.64 -1.30 -0.44
CA LEU A 247 13.96 -1.20 -1.85
C LEU A 247 13.67 -2.51 -2.57
N VAL A 248 13.04 -2.41 -3.74
CA VAL A 248 12.96 -3.51 -4.71
C VAL A 248 13.88 -3.18 -5.88
N SER A 249 14.73 -4.13 -6.26
CA SER A 249 15.69 -3.94 -7.34
C SER A 249 15.05 -4.22 -8.70
N LEU A 250 15.28 -3.34 -9.68
CA LEU A 250 14.97 -3.62 -11.08
C LEU A 250 16.08 -4.38 -11.81
N GLU A 251 17.19 -4.69 -11.15
CA GLU A 251 18.34 -5.36 -11.75
C GLU A 251 18.25 -6.88 -11.64
N ALA A 252 19.04 -7.57 -12.48
CA ALA A 252 19.26 -9.00 -12.35
C ALA A 252 19.80 -9.34 -10.94
N PRO A 253 19.47 -10.53 -10.41
CA PRO A 253 20.08 -11.01 -9.18
C PRO A 253 21.60 -11.09 -9.33
N ASN A 254 22.32 -11.05 -8.20
CA ASN A 254 23.74 -11.34 -8.18
C ASN A 254 24.02 -12.80 -8.58
N GLU A 255 25.27 -13.16 -8.86
CA GLU A 255 25.64 -14.54 -9.23
C GLU A 255 25.28 -15.56 -8.15
N ASP A 256 25.33 -15.16 -6.88
CA ASP A 256 24.88 -15.97 -5.75
C ASP A 256 23.34 -16.05 -5.65
N GLY A 257 22.59 -15.36 -6.52
CA GLY A 257 21.13 -15.26 -6.55
C GLY A 257 20.53 -14.33 -5.50
N SER A 258 21.34 -13.56 -4.78
CA SER A 258 20.84 -12.50 -3.90
C SER A 258 20.29 -11.32 -4.70
N VAL A 259 19.42 -10.53 -4.06
CA VAL A 259 18.98 -9.26 -4.64
C VAL A 259 20.17 -8.31 -4.66
N ARG A 260 20.33 -7.54 -5.73
CA ARG A 260 21.34 -6.49 -5.78
C ARG A 260 20.87 -5.24 -5.01
N LEU A 261 21.53 -4.96 -3.90
CA LEU A 261 21.14 -3.92 -2.94
C LEU A 261 22.04 -2.69 -3.02
N ALA A 262 21.56 -1.58 -2.46
CA ALA A 262 22.36 -0.38 -2.24
C ALA A 262 23.45 -0.64 -1.21
N ALA A 263 24.68 -0.22 -1.49
CA ALA A 263 25.73 -0.28 -0.48
C ALA A 263 25.40 0.64 0.70
N GLU A 264 25.90 0.30 1.88
CA GLU A 264 25.83 1.19 3.04
C GLU A 264 26.54 2.51 2.71
N GLY A 265 25.86 3.65 2.94
CA GLY A 265 26.40 4.97 2.63
C GLY A 265 26.26 5.40 1.16
N GLU A 266 25.73 4.54 0.27
CA GLU A 266 25.55 4.88 -1.13
C GLU A 266 24.51 5.99 -1.27
N LYS A 267 24.92 7.16 -1.80
CA LYS A 267 23.99 8.25 -2.08
C LYS A 267 23.09 7.91 -3.26
N LEU A 268 21.79 8.06 -3.06
CA LEU A 268 20.74 7.75 -4.03
C LEU A 268 20.03 9.03 -4.46
N ARG A 269 19.78 9.16 -5.76
CA ARG A 269 18.92 10.19 -6.34
C ARG A 269 17.50 9.66 -6.43
N ILE A 270 16.53 10.48 -6.04
CA ILE A 270 15.11 10.14 -6.09
C ILE A 270 14.50 10.73 -7.36
N GLY A 271 13.70 9.95 -8.07
CA GLY A 271 13.04 10.37 -9.31
C GLY A 271 11.77 9.58 -9.61
N ASP A 272 11.15 9.88 -10.75
CA ASP A 272 10.00 9.13 -11.26
C ASP A 272 10.45 7.97 -12.15
N VAL A 273 9.77 6.83 -12.07
CA VAL A 273 10.07 5.64 -12.90
C VAL A 273 10.07 5.95 -14.40
N SER A 274 9.25 6.89 -14.88
CA SER A 274 9.22 7.30 -16.29
C SER A 274 10.53 7.92 -16.78
N GLN A 275 11.35 8.45 -15.86
CA GLN A 275 12.67 9.00 -16.16
C GLN A 275 13.76 7.93 -16.12
N ALA A 276 13.49 6.81 -15.44
CA ALA A 276 14.45 5.74 -15.17
C ALA A 276 14.32 4.57 -16.14
N ASN A 277 13.11 4.28 -16.61
CA ASN A 277 12.80 3.11 -17.41
C ASN A 277 11.71 3.45 -18.43
N SER A 278 11.96 3.16 -19.71
CA SER A 278 11.02 3.47 -20.81
C SER A 278 9.96 2.39 -21.07
N ASP A 279 10.06 1.21 -20.44
CA ASP A 279 9.11 0.12 -20.61
C ASP A 279 7.79 0.42 -19.85
N ALA A 280 6.72 0.60 -20.61
CA ALA A 280 5.39 0.92 -20.08
C ALA A 280 4.83 -0.18 -19.15
N ARG A 281 5.15 -1.46 -19.42
CA ARG A 281 4.69 -2.58 -18.60
C ARG A 281 5.42 -2.61 -17.26
N VAL A 282 6.73 -2.34 -17.26
CA VAL A 282 7.51 -2.17 -16.03
C VAL A 282 6.98 -1.00 -15.20
N GLN A 283 6.75 0.16 -15.83
CA GLN A 283 6.18 1.33 -15.15
C GLN A 283 4.80 1.04 -14.55
N LYS A 284 3.92 0.35 -15.29
CA LYS A 284 2.58 -0.02 -14.83
C LYS A 284 2.66 -0.97 -13.62
N ALA A 285 3.46 -2.03 -13.73
CA ALA A 285 3.67 -2.98 -12.64
C ALA A 285 4.16 -2.28 -11.37
N LEU A 286 5.17 -1.41 -11.50
CA LEU A 286 5.75 -0.68 -10.37
C LEU A 286 4.75 0.26 -9.70
N LYS A 287 4.01 1.04 -10.49
CA LYS A 287 2.98 1.94 -9.95
C LYS A 287 1.88 1.17 -9.23
N ARG A 288 1.46 0.02 -9.78
CA ARG A 288 0.42 -0.82 -9.19
C ARG A 288 0.89 -1.47 -7.89
N LEU A 289 2.05 -2.13 -7.90
CA LEU A 289 2.67 -2.71 -6.69
C LEU A 289 2.79 -1.65 -5.58
N ALA A 290 3.25 -0.44 -5.91
CA ALA A 290 3.34 0.67 -4.97
C ALA A 290 1.99 1.14 -4.43
N ALA A 291 0.98 1.24 -5.29
CA ALA A 291 -0.36 1.64 -4.88
C ALA A 291 -0.99 0.64 -3.90
N VAL A 292 -0.80 -0.66 -4.14
CA VAL A 292 -1.37 -1.74 -3.29
C VAL A 292 -0.46 -2.13 -2.12
N LYS A 293 0.68 -1.44 -1.94
CA LYS A 293 1.66 -1.69 -0.87
C LYS A 293 2.12 -3.15 -0.83
N ALA A 294 2.36 -3.74 -1.99
CA ALA A 294 2.75 -5.14 -2.14
C ALA A 294 3.98 -5.53 -1.29
N PRO A 295 4.07 -6.78 -0.80
CA PRO A 295 5.26 -7.27 -0.12
C PRO A 295 6.52 -7.11 -0.99
N GLU A 296 7.63 -6.79 -0.34
CA GLU A 296 8.95 -6.65 -1.00
C GLU A 296 9.36 -7.93 -1.75
N SER A 297 9.11 -9.10 -1.14
CA SER A 297 9.36 -10.42 -1.73
C SER A 297 8.62 -10.62 -3.04
N VAL A 298 7.30 -10.36 -3.04
CA VAL A 298 6.43 -10.48 -4.22
C VAL A 298 6.84 -9.47 -5.28
N SER A 299 7.04 -8.22 -4.88
CA SER A 299 7.47 -7.14 -5.78
C SER A 299 8.79 -7.47 -6.47
N GLN A 300 9.75 -8.04 -5.74
CA GLN A 300 11.04 -8.45 -6.31
C GLN A 300 10.89 -9.57 -7.34
N MET A 301 10.01 -10.56 -7.11
CA MET A 301 9.76 -11.63 -8.07
C MET A 301 9.09 -11.09 -9.35
N VAL A 302 8.11 -10.19 -9.20
CA VAL A 302 7.47 -9.51 -10.33
C VAL A 302 8.50 -8.71 -11.13
N MET A 303 9.40 -7.97 -10.46
CA MET A 303 10.41 -7.17 -11.15
C MET A 303 11.45 -8.03 -11.87
N TRP A 304 11.86 -9.16 -11.30
CA TRP A 304 12.70 -10.12 -12.01
C TRP A 304 12.02 -10.70 -13.25
N ARG A 305 10.71 -10.96 -13.19
CA ARG A 305 9.97 -11.43 -14.38
C ARG A 305 9.83 -10.35 -15.44
N ILE A 306 9.34 -9.17 -15.08
CA ILE A 306 8.95 -8.13 -16.06
C ILE A 306 10.16 -7.31 -16.51
N ALA A 307 11.03 -6.88 -15.59
CA ALA A 307 12.15 -5.99 -15.93
C ALA A 307 13.38 -6.74 -16.46
N GLN A 308 13.59 -7.98 -16.03
CA GLN A 308 14.77 -8.79 -16.39
C GLN A 308 14.44 -9.99 -17.29
N GLY A 309 13.17 -10.31 -17.49
CA GLY A 309 12.77 -11.43 -18.34
C GLY A 309 13.15 -12.81 -17.78
N LEU A 310 13.36 -12.95 -16.47
CA LEU A 310 13.68 -14.24 -15.88
C LEU A 310 12.48 -15.19 -15.97
N GLU A 311 12.76 -16.48 -16.19
CA GLU A 311 11.76 -17.53 -16.18
C GLU A 311 11.29 -17.87 -14.76
N TRP A 312 10.04 -18.28 -14.62
CA TRP A 312 9.44 -18.55 -13.30
C TRP A 312 10.16 -19.66 -12.54
N ASP A 313 10.70 -20.67 -13.23
CA ASP A 313 11.48 -21.75 -12.59
C ASP A 313 12.77 -21.20 -11.95
N VAL A 314 13.42 -20.24 -12.61
CA VAL A 314 14.60 -19.56 -12.07
C VAL A 314 14.19 -18.70 -10.87
N ILE A 315 13.10 -17.94 -10.99
CA ILE A 315 12.58 -17.09 -9.90
C ILE A 315 12.19 -17.95 -8.68
N ALA A 316 11.58 -19.11 -8.89
CA ALA A 316 11.20 -20.04 -7.83
C ALA A 316 12.44 -20.52 -7.04
N GLN A 317 13.52 -20.91 -7.73
CA GLN A 317 14.79 -21.31 -7.10
C GLN A 317 15.44 -20.16 -6.30
N LEU A 318 15.32 -18.92 -6.78
CA LEU A 318 15.80 -17.74 -6.06
C LEU A 318 14.94 -17.45 -4.81
N ALA A 319 13.63 -17.65 -4.91
CA ALA A 319 12.67 -17.36 -3.85
C ALA A 319 12.65 -18.42 -2.73
N GLU A 320 12.88 -19.70 -3.06
CA GLU A 320 12.85 -20.82 -2.10
C GLU A 320 13.77 -20.58 -0.89
N ARG A 321 14.92 -19.93 -1.14
CA ARG A 321 15.90 -19.57 -0.11
C ARG A 321 15.37 -18.62 0.97
N ARG A 322 14.20 -18.00 0.76
CA ARG A 322 13.53 -17.04 1.67
C ARG A 322 12.50 -17.71 2.59
N GLY A 323 12.34 -19.03 2.50
CA GLY A 323 11.61 -19.85 3.46
C GLY A 323 10.27 -20.41 2.94
N LYS A 324 9.62 -21.20 3.80
CA LYS A 324 8.56 -22.15 3.42
C LYS A 324 7.26 -21.58 2.84
N ALA A 325 7.01 -20.28 2.97
CA ALA A 325 5.79 -19.65 2.45
C ALA A 325 5.97 -19.05 1.04
N TYR A 326 7.16 -19.18 0.45
CA TYR A 326 7.50 -18.53 -0.82
C TYR A 326 6.55 -18.93 -1.96
N GLU A 327 6.02 -20.15 -1.97
CA GLU A 327 5.13 -20.63 -3.03
C GLU A 327 3.85 -19.78 -3.14
N TYR A 328 3.26 -19.36 -2.02
CA TYR A 328 2.09 -18.47 -2.05
C TYR A 328 2.45 -17.10 -2.63
N GLU A 329 3.62 -16.57 -2.26
CA GLU A 329 4.11 -15.29 -2.78
C GLU A 329 4.47 -15.39 -4.28
N LEU A 330 5.00 -16.53 -4.72
CA LEU A 330 5.32 -16.81 -6.12
C LEU A 330 4.06 -16.89 -6.96
N THR A 331 3.04 -17.61 -6.49
CA THR A 331 1.75 -17.73 -7.18
C THR A 331 1.04 -16.37 -7.27
N LEU A 332 1.12 -15.53 -6.23
CA LEU A 332 0.66 -14.13 -6.31
C LEU A 332 1.42 -13.32 -7.35
N ALA A 333 2.75 -13.47 -7.42
CA ALA A 333 3.56 -12.79 -8.42
C ALA A 333 3.19 -13.23 -9.86
N GLN A 334 2.96 -14.54 -10.06
CA GLN A 334 2.54 -15.11 -11.33
C GLN A 334 1.18 -14.56 -11.76
N ASP A 335 0.16 -14.69 -10.90
CA ASP A 335 -1.20 -14.22 -11.16
C ASP A 335 -1.23 -12.72 -11.48
N PHE A 336 -0.47 -11.93 -10.72
CA PHE A 336 -0.33 -10.49 -10.97
C PHE A 336 0.27 -10.18 -12.34
N VAL A 337 1.35 -10.86 -12.73
CA VAL A 337 2.01 -10.63 -14.03
C VAL A 337 1.08 -11.01 -15.18
N ASP A 338 0.36 -12.12 -15.05
CA ASP A 338 -0.54 -12.64 -16.07
C ASP A 338 -1.76 -11.72 -16.27
N LYS A 339 -2.28 -11.14 -15.18
CA LYS A 339 -3.44 -10.24 -15.22
C LYS A 339 -3.09 -8.76 -15.30
N LEU A 340 -1.81 -8.38 -15.26
CA LEU A 340 -1.36 -6.97 -15.18
C LEU A 340 -2.04 -6.07 -16.23
N ASP A 341 -2.30 -6.60 -17.41
CA ASP A 341 -2.87 -5.84 -18.53
C ASP A 341 -4.40 -5.76 -18.50
N THR A 342 -5.07 -6.70 -17.84
CA THR A 342 -6.53 -6.83 -17.84
C THR A 342 -7.19 -6.43 -16.52
N LEU A 343 -6.44 -6.41 -15.41
CA LEU A 343 -7.02 -6.24 -14.08
C LEU A 343 -7.42 -4.76 -13.85
N PRO A 344 -8.67 -4.47 -13.44
CA PRO A 344 -9.11 -3.11 -13.10
C PRO A 344 -8.23 -2.47 -12.01
N ASN A 345 -8.25 -1.13 -11.94
CA ASN A 345 -7.41 -0.40 -10.97
C ASN A 345 -7.98 -0.45 -9.53
N ASP A 346 -9.27 -0.72 -9.39
CA ASP A 346 -10.04 -0.74 -8.14
C ASP A 346 -10.33 -2.16 -7.63
N GLU A 347 -10.00 -3.17 -8.43
CA GLU A 347 -10.05 -4.58 -8.04
C GLU A 347 -8.64 -5.04 -7.71
N THR A 348 -8.47 -5.57 -6.51
CA THR A 348 -7.19 -6.09 -6.04
C THR A 348 -7.26 -7.58 -5.77
N GLY A 349 -8.44 -8.21 -5.87
CA GLY A 349 -8.63 -9.64 -5.62
C GLY A 349 -10.10 -10.02 -5.48
N GLU A 350 -10.37 -11.32 -5.47
CA GLU A 350 -11.73 -11.87 -5.54
C GLU A 350 -12.07 -12.77 -4.34
N LEU A 351 -13.31 -12.68 -3.89
CA LEU A 351 -13.97 -13.66 -3.01
C LEU A 351 -14.99 -14.42 -3.85
N LEU A 352 -14.71 -15.69 -4.15
CA LEU A 352 -15.64 -16.52 -4.91
C LEU A 352 -16.73 -17.07 -3.99
N PHE A 353 -18.00 -16.94 -4.36
CA PHE A 353 -19.07 -17.46 -3.53
C PHE A 353 -20.12 -18.22 -4.33
N GLN A 354 -20.74 -19.21 -3.70
CA GLN A 354 -21.87 -19.94 -4.23
C GLN A 354 -22.92 -20.06 -3.15
N VAL A 355 -24.18 -19.73 -3.47
CA VAL A 355 -25.31 -19.88 -2.55
C VAL A 355 -26.26 -20.92 -3.12
N ASP A 356 -26.44 -22.01 -2.38
CA ASP A 356 -27.36 -23.08 -2.69
C ASP A 356 -28.54 -23.07 -1.70
N ALA A 357 -29.75 -23.38 -2.18
CA ALA A 357 -30.93 -23.57 -1.35
C ALA A 357 -31.22 -25.07 -1.17
N LYS A 358 -31.58 -25.47 0.05
CA LYS A 358 -32.17 -26.79 0.32
C LYS A 358 -33.68 -26.61 0.46
N GLY A 359 -34.41 -27.13 -0.53
CA GLY A 359 -35.87 -27.02 -0.60
C GLY A 359 -36.35 -25.69 -1.19
N ALA A 360 -37.58 -25.69 -1.68
CA ALA A 360 -38.21 -24.54 -2.35
C ALA A 360 -38.38 -23.33 -1.40
N GLU A 361 -38.50 -23.58 -0.10
CA GLU A 361 -38.64 -22.56 0.94
C GLU A 361 -37.38 -21.70 1.14
N SER A 362 -36.22 -22.20 0.73
CA SER A 362 -34.93 -21.51 0.89
C SER A 362 -34.48 -20.77 -0.37
N GLU A 363 -35.16 -20.97 -1.51
CA GLU A 363 -34.77 -20.42 -2.82
C GLU A 363 -34.80 -18.89 -2.86
N ALA A 364 -35.85 -18.28 -2.31
CA ALA A 364 -35.98 -16.83 -2.26
C ALA A 364 -34.86 -16.18 -1.42
N THR A 365 -34.57 -16.77 -0.26
CA THR A 365 -33.48 -16.34 0.64
C THR A 365 -32.12 -16.46 -0.05
N ALA A 366 -31.88 -17.56 -0.76
CA ALA A 366 -30.64 -17.79 -1.48
C ALA A 366 -30.45 -16.77 -2.61
N ALA A 367 -31.48 -16.52 -3.41
CA ALA A 367 -31.43 -15.52 -4.48
C ALA A 367 -31.20 -14.10 -3.94
N GLU A 368 -31.83 -13.74 -2.83
CA GLU A 368 -31.63 -12.44 -2.18
C GLU A 368 -30.21 -12.28 -1.63
N LEU A 369 -29.67 -13.32 -0.99
CA LEU A 369 -28.29 -13.31 -0.51
C LEU A 369 -27.28 -13.20 -1.66
N THR A 370 -27.48 -13.96 -2.74
CA THR A 370 -26.64 -13.87 -3.96
C THR A 370 -26.61 -12.44 -4.49
N LYS A 371 -27.78 -11.81 -4.65
CA LYS A 371 -27.87 -10.40 -5.08
C LYS A 371 -27.19 -9.44 -4.10
N THR A 372 -27.22 -9.78 -2.81
CA THR A 372 -26.62 -8.94 -1.76
C THR A 372 -25.09 -8.97 -1.81
N LEU A 373 -24.50 -10.12 -2.11
CA LEU A 373 -23.03 -10.29 -2.18
C LEU A 373 -22.45 -9.90 -3.54
N LYS A 374 -23.13 -10.25 -4.64
CA LYS A 374 -22.61 -10.14 -6.00
C LYS A 374 -22.08 -8.74 -6.33
N ASP A 375 -20.85 -8.69 -6.83
CA ASP A 375 -20.16 -7.49 -7.29
C ASP A 375 -20.08 -6.41 -6.21
N LYS A 376 -19.87 -6.83 -4.95
CA LYS A 376 -19.62 -5.92 -3.82
C LYS A 376 -18.32 -6.25 -3.11
N PRO A 377 -17.66 -5.25 -2.51
CA PRO A 377 -16.49 -5.48 -1.67
C PRO A 377 -16.88 -6.17 -0.35
N VAL A 378 -16.17 -7.25 -0.04
CA VAL A 378 -16.29 -8.06 1.18
C VAL A 378 -14.88 -8.38 1.65
N LEU A 379 -14.50 -7.94 2.86
CA LEU A 379 -13.13 -8.07 3.40
C LEU A 379 -12.02 -7.49 2.51
N GLY A 380 -12.31 -6.44 1.74
CA GLY A 380 -11.40 -5.86 0.74
C GLY A 380 -11.39 -6.57 -0.62
N LEU A 381 -12.13 -7.67 -0.77
CA LEU A 381 -12.18 -8.47 -2.01
C LEU A 381 -13.50 -8.28 -2.74
N TRP A 382 -13.47 -8.34 -4.07
CA TRP A 382 -14.69 -8.30 -4.88
C TRP A 382 -15.39 -9.66 -4.87
N ALA A 383 -16.64 -9.69 -4.38
CA ALA A 383 -17.41 -10.92 -4.30
C ALA A 383 -17.96 -11.32 -5.68
N ARG A 384 -17.48 -12.45 -6.22
CA ARG A 384 -17.89 -12.99 -7.52
C ARG A 384 -18.67 -14.29 -7.35
N GLU A 385 -19.77 -14.40 -8.08
CA GLU A 385 -20.64 -15.58 -8.03
C GLU A 385 -20.01 -16.74 -8.83
N GLY A 386 -20.05 -17.93 -8.25
CA GLY A 386 -19.52 -19.17 -8.81
C GLY A 386 -18.21 -19.58 -8.16
N VAL A 387 -18.13 -20.84 -7.72
CA VAL A 387 -16.88 -21.44 -7.26
C VAL A 387 -16.45 -22.50 -8.28
N PRO A 388 -15.42 -22.24 -9.10
CA PRO A 388 -14.97 -23.19 -10.12
C PRO A 388 -14.41 -24.47 -9.49
N ALA A 389 -14.27 -25.52 -10.30
CA ALA A 389 -13.70 -26.79 -9.87
C ALA A 389 -12.26 -26.62 -9.32
N GLU A 390 -11.49 -25.75 -9.95
CA GLU A 390 -10.13 -25.37 -9.56
C GLU A 390 -10.01 -23.84 -9.49
N PRO A 391 -9.24 -23.29 -8.54
CA PRO A 391 -9.00 -21.86 -8.46
C PRO A 391 -8.23 -21.36 -9.69
N ALA A 392 -8.56 -20.17 -10.19
CA ALA A 392 -7.84 -19.53 -11.30
C ALA A 392 -6.59 -18.75 -10.84
N GLY A 393 -6.37 -18.66 -9.53
CA GLY A 393 -5.31 -17.89 -8.89
C GLY A 393 -5.50 -17.86 -7.36
N PRO A 394 -4.63 -17.15 -6.63
CA PRO A 394 -4.74 -17.00 -5.18
C PRO A 394 -6.11 -16.43 -4.80
N SER A 395 -6.90 -17.20 -4.06
CA SER A 395 -8.31 -16.86 -3.83
C SER A 395 -8.89 -17.53 -2.59
N VAL A 396 -9.98 -16.94 -2.11
CA VAL A 396 -10.83 -17.51 -1.07
C VAL A 396 -12.19 -17.81 -1.68
N ALA A 397 -12.74 -18.97 -1.36
CA ALA A 397 -14.06 -19.38 -1.78
C ALA A 397 -14.98 -19.68 -0.60
N CYS A 398 -16.27 -19.41 -0.78
CA CYS A 398 -17.30 -19.64 0.22
C CYS A 398 -18.53 -20.31 -0.40
N ARG A 399 -18.84 -21.53 0.00
CA ARG A 399 -20.08 -22.22 -0.37
C ARG A 399 -21.06 -22.14 0.79
N ILE A 400 -22.23 -21.55 0.53
CA ILE A 400 -23.28 -21.28 1.50
C ILE A 400 -24.48 -22.13 1.12
N ARG A 401 -24.91 -23.02 2.00
CA ARG A 401 -26.14 -23.80 1.82
C ARG A 401 -27.18 -23.36 2.83
N ILE A 402 -28.28 -22.77 2.35
CA ILE A 402 -29.39 -22.35 3.20
C ILE A 402 -30.35 -23.53 3.40
N GLU A 403 -30.58 -23.87 4.66
CA GLU A 403 -31.45 -24.96 5.10
C GLU A 403 -32.50 -24.41 6.08
N GLY A 404 -33.57 -23.83 5.53
CA GLY A 404 -34.66 -23.25 6.32
C GLY A 404 -34.21 -22.03 7.12
N LYS A 405 -34.03 -22.19 8.44
CA LYS A 405 -33.63 -21.10 9.36
C LYS A 405 -32.13 -21.07 9.68
N GLU A 406 -31.36 -21.98 9.11
CA GLU A 406 -29.91 -22.02 9.28
C GLU A 406 -29.23 -22.06 7.92
N ALA A 407 -27.97 -21.62 7.89
CA ALA A 407 -27.13 -21.70 6.72
C ALA A 407 -25.80 -22.34 7.09
N ILE A 408 -25.40 -23.36 6.34
CA ILE A 408 -24.12 -24.03 6.48
C ILE A 408 -23.12 -23.38 5.53
N VAL A 409 -22.04 -22.84 6.08
CA VAL A 409 -21.00 -22.17 5.33
C VAL A 409 -19.73 -23.01 5.33
N GLN A 410 -19.22 -23.30 4.14
CA GLN A 410 -17.93 -23.94 3.91
C GLN A 410 -16.98 -22.94 3.27
N VAL A 411 -15.86 -22.68 3.94
CA VAL A 411 -14.81 -21.80 3.42
C VAL A 411 -13.70 -22.69 2.85
N ALA A 412 -13.17 -22.31 1.70
CA ALA A 412 -12.00 -22.90 1.08
C ALA A 412 -11.01 -21.80 0.70
N SER A 413 -9.74 -22.15 0.60
CA SER A 413 -8.71 -21.30 0.03
C SER A 413 -8.01 -22.04 -1.09
N SER A 414 -7.40 -21.32 -2.03
CA SER A 414 -6.41 -21.92 -2.91
C SER A 414 -5.27 -22.52 -2.09
N ASN A 415 -4.68 -23.63 -2.57
CA ASN A 415 -3.38 -24.11 -2.07
C ASN A 415 -2.24 -23.14 -2.47
N SER A 416 -1.00 -23.48 -2.12
CA SER A 416 0.16 -22.63 -2.41
C SER A 416 0.41 -22.40 -3.89
N THR A 417 0.01 -23.33 -4.76
CA THR A 417 0.17 -23.25 -6.22
C THR A 417 -1.08 -22.76 -6.96
N ALA A 418 -2.17 -22.45 -6.23
CA ALA A 418 -3.48 -22.16 -6.79
C ALA A 418 -3.99 -23.18 -7.85
N GLN A 419 -3.73 -24.47 -7.62
CA GLN A 419 -4.22 -25.56 -8.47
C GLN A 419 -5.35 -26.37 -7.83
N SER A 420 -5.59 -26.18 -6.53
CA SER A 420 -6.63 -26.91 -5.82
C SER A 420 -7.24 -26.10 -4.69
N TRP A 421 -8.50 -26.38 -4.39
CA TRP A 421 -9.19 -25.88 -3.21
C TRP A 421 -8.83 -26.70 -1.98
N VAL A 422 -8.41 -26.03 -0.92
CA VAL A 422 -8.14 -26.62 0.40
C VAL A 422 -9.23 -26.17 1.37
N PRO A 423 -9.85 -27.10 2.13
CA PRO A 423 -10.81 -26.73 3.17
C PRO A 423 -10.21 -25.75 4.18
N PHE A 424 -10.92 -24.65 4.42
CA PHE A 424 -10.48 -23.54 5.27
C PHE A 424 -11.45 -23.25 6.42
N GLY A 425 -12.27 -24.25 6.76
CA GLY A 425 -13.20 -24.24 7.89
C GLY A 425 -14.66 -24.32 7.46
N LYS A 426 -15.50 -24.65 8.44
CA LYS A 426 -16.96 -24.75 8.29
C LYS A 426 -17.63 -24.06 9.49
N PHE A 427 -18.80 -23.48 9.30
CA PHE A 427 -19.65 -22.96 10.38
C PHE A 427 -21.11 -22.96 9.96
N THR A 428 -21.99 -22.72 10.94
CA THR A 428 -23.41 -22.51 10.74
C THR A 428 -23.77 -21.11 11.20
N LEU A 429 -24.64 -20.44 10.46
CA LEU A 429 -25.24 -19.16 10.84
C LEU A 429 -26.76 -19.29 10.89
N PRO A 430 -27.44 -18.66 11.86
CA PRO A 430 -28.88 -18.48 11.77
C PRO A 430 -29.22 -17.57 10.59
N VAL A 431 -30.31 -17.85 9.88
CA VAL A 431 -30.84 -16.95 8.85
C VAL A 431 -31.40 -15.72 9.55
N ALA A 432 -30.71 -14.59 9.42
CA ALA A 432 -31.09 -13.34 10.07
C ALA A 432 -32.48 -12.88 9.58
N THR A 433 -33.34 -12.48 10.51
CA THR A 433 -34.67 -11.96 10.17
C THR A 433 -34.94 -10.65 10.89
N LYS A 434 -35.54 -9.70 10.17
CA LYS A 434 -35.98 -8.40 10.68
C LYS A 434 -37.42 -8.18 10.23
N ASP A 435 -38.29 -7.87 11.18
CA ASP A 435 -39.74 -7.69 10.95
C ASP A 435 -40.40 -8.88 10.21
N GLY A 436 -39.92 -10.10 10.50
CA GLY A 436 -40.41 -11.34 9.87
C GLY A 436 -39.94 -11.57 8.43
N LYS A 437 -39.04 -10.75 7.90
CA LYS A 437 -38.41 -10.91 6.59
C LYS A 437 -36.93 -11.23 6.74
N PHE A 438 -36.34 -11.87 5.73
CA PHE A 438 -34.90 -12.11 5.68
C PHE A 438 -34.15 -10.77 5.70
N ASP A 439 -33.18 -10.64 6.61
CA ASP A 439 -32.26 -9.51 6.66
C ASP A 439 -30.96 -9.90 5.97
N SER A 440 -30.95 -9.76 4.65
CA SER A 440 -29.81 -10.14 3.80
C SER A 440 -28.54 -9.36 4.13
N ALA A 441 -28.65 -8.10 4.55
CA ALA A 441 -27.51 -7.27 4.92
C ALA A 441 -26.88 -7.73 6.23
N ALA A 442 -27.68 -7.97 7.27
CA ALA A 442 -27.19 -8.49 8.55
C ALA A 442 -26.56 -9.88 8.38
N PHE A 443 -27.22 -10.76 7.62
CA PHE A 443 -26.69 -12.10 7.35
C PHE A 443 -25.36 -12.04 6.58
N ALA A 444 -25.25 -11.16 5.58
CA ALA A 444 -24.01 -11.01 4.81
C ALA A 444 -22.85 -10.46 5.66
N ASP A 445 -23.13 -9.57 6.62
CA ASP A 445 -22.13 -9.11 7.59
C ASP A 445 -21.64 -10.24 8.51
N GLU A 446 -22.56 -11.04 9.07
CA GLU A 446 -22.20 -12.20 9.89
C GLU A 446 -21.42 -13.25 9.11
N LEU A 447 -21.81 -13.49 7.85
CA LEU A 447 -21.09 -14.34 6.91
C LEU A 447 -19.65 -13.86 6.71
N ALA A 448 -19.48 -12.56 6.40
CA ALA A 448 -18.16 -11.95 6.24
C ALA A 448 -17.32 -12.09 7.52
N GLY A 449 -17.93 -11.88 8.70
CA GLY A 449 -17.26 -12.08 9.99
C GLY A 449 -16.83 -13.52 10.23
N GLY A 450 -17.67 -14.49 9.87
CA GLY A 450 -17.36 -15.91 9.94
C GLY A 450 -16.21 -16.31 9.02
N VAL A 451 -16.18 -15.79 7.79
CA VAL A 451 -15.05 -15.98 6.86
C VAL A 451 -13.78 -15.34 7.42
N LEU A 452 -13.85 -14.08 7.87
CA LEU A 452 -12.72 -13.33 8.41
C LEU A 452 -12.01 -14.03 9.56
N ASN A 453 -12.78 -14.58 10.52
CA ASN A 453 -12.25 -15.30 11.68
C ASN A 453 -11.43 -16.56 11.33
N ARG A 454 -11.56 -17.06 10.10
CA ARG A 454 -10.74 -18.18 9.59
C ARG A 454 -9.47 -17.67 8.91
N LEU A 455 -9.56 -16.56 8.20
CA LEU A 455 -8.49 -15.98 7.39
C LEU A 455 -7.45 -15.23 8.22
N VAL A 456 -7.86 -14.55 9.29
CA VAL A 456 -6.95 -13.74 10.12
C VAL A 456 -7.13 -14.09 11.58
N ARG A 457 -6.01 -14.26 12.29
CA ARG A 457 -6.02 -14.52 13.74
C ARG A 457 -5.23 -13.45 14.46
N THR A 458 -5.74 -13.03 15.61
CA THR A 458 -5.09 -12.03 16.47
C THR A 458 -4.94 -12.56 17.88
N GLN A 459 -3.75 -12.39 18.45
CA GLN A 459 -3.43 -12.85 19.81
C GLN A 459 -2.76 -11.74 20.60
N LEU A 460 -3.24 -11.50 21.82
CA LEU A 460 -2.60 -10.60 22.77
C LEU A 460 -1.68 -11.40 23.69
N SER A 461 -0.45 -10.94 23.86
CA SER A 461 0.51 -11.48 24.82
C SER A 461 1.15 -10.36 25.64
N ARG A 462 1.70 -10.68 26.81
CA ARG A 462 2.43 -9.70 27.62
C ARG A 462 3.79 -9.41 26.99
N GLY A 463 4.11 -8.14 26.82
CA GLY A 463 5.42 -7.66 26.41
C GLY A 463 6.34 -7.39 27.60
N GLU A 464 7.56 -6.96 27.29
CA GLU A 464 8.54 -6.53 28.28
C GLU A 464 8.10 -5.24 28.98
N ARG A 465 8.51 -5.05 30.24
CA ARG A 465 8.24 -3.79 30.92
C ARG A 465 9.17 -2.72 30.39
N VAL A 466 8.60 -1.59 29.98
CA VAL A 466 9.35 -0.42 29.51
C VAL A 466 9.17 0.70 30.52
N LYS A 467 10.27 1.17 31.12
CA LYS A 467 10.25 2.21 32.17
C LYS A 467 9.28 1.88 33.33
N GLY A 468 9.24 0.61 33.73
CA GLY A 468 8.36 0.12 34.81
C GLY A 468 6.88 -0.08 34.43
N LYS A 469 6.45 0.37 33.23
CA LYS A 469 5.09 0.17 32.73
C LYS A 469 4.96 -1.17 32.01
N GLN A 470 3.81 -1.82 32.18
CA GLN A 470 3.49 -3.04 31.45
C GLN A 470 3.23 -2.71 29.98
N THR A 471 3.82 -3.48 29.08
CA THR A 471 3.48 -3.44 27.65
C THR A 471 2.87 -4.76 27.20
N TYR A 472 2.27 -4.75 26.02
CA TYR A 472 1.66 -5.90 25.39
C TYR A 472 2.16 -6.04 23.94
N ARG A 473 1.97 -7.22 23.38
CA ARG A 473 2.27 -7.54 21.99
C ARG A 473 1.02 -8.13 21.35
N VAL A 474 0.53 -7.50 20.29
CA VAL A 474 -0.56 -8.00 19.45
C VAL A 474 0.07 -8.71 18.26
N ARG A 475 -0.02 -10.05 18.25
CA ARG A 475 0.38 -10.87 17.11
C ARG A 475 -0.80 -10.98 16.16
N ILE A 476 -0.55 -10.71 14.89
CA ILE A 476 -1.50 -10.81 13.78
C ILE A 476 -0.96 -11.89 12.84
N ASP A 477 -1.71 -12.97 12.66
CA ASP A 477 -1.38 -14.06 11.74
C ASP A 477 -2.32 -13.98 10.53
N ASN A 478 -1.74 -13.81 9.34
CA ASN A 478 -2.45 -13.91 8.08
C ASN A 478 -2.43 -15.38 7.64
N ALA A 479 -3.55 -16.08 7.82
CA ALA A 479 -3.68 -17.47 7.39
C ALA A 479 -4.12 -17.59 5.93
N SER A 480 -4.62 -16.51 5.31
CA SER A 480 -5.14 -16.52 3.94
C SER A 480 -4.02 -16.76 2.90
N PRO A 481 -4.39 -17.13 1.65
CA PRO A 481 -3.45 -17.16 0.52
C PRO A 481 -3.20 -15.75 -0.08
N LEU A 482 -3.75 -14.69 0.54
CA LEU A 482 -3.74 -13.31 0.06
C LEU A 482 -2.89 -12.42 0.96
N ILE A 483 -2.63 -11.19 0.53
CA ILE A 483 -1.93 -10.18 1.33
C ILE A 483 -2.94 -9.50 2.25
N LEU A 484 -2.56 -9.24 3.51
CA LEU A 484 -3.35 -8.46 4.46
C LEU A 484 -2.76 -7.04 4.57
N ASN A 485 -3.49 -6.06 4.06
CA ASN A 485 -3.10 -4.65 3.95
C ASN A 485 -3.68 -3.75 5.05
N GLY A 486 -4.75 -4.21 5.70
CA GLY A 486 -5.45 -3.46 6.73
C GLY A 486 -6.24 -4.39 7.65
N LEU A 487 -6.38 -4.00 8.91
CA LEU A 487 -7.09 -4.78 9.92
C LEU A 487 -7.78 -3.87 10.94
N ALA A 488 -9.05 -4.12 11.25
CA ALA A 488 -9.73 -3.47 12.37
C ALA A 488 -9.89 -4.46 13.53
N ILE A 489 -9.46 -4.05 14.73
CA ILE A 489 -9.49 -4.90 15.94
C ILE A 489 -10.30 -4.25 17.08
N ALA A 490 -10.98 -5.09 17.85
CA ALA A 490 -11.72 -4.69 19.05
C ALA A 490 -11.64 -5.79 20.12
N GLY A 491 -12.02 -5.47 21.36
CA GLY A 491 -12.18 -6.44 22.42
C GLY A 491 -13.35 -7.39 22.14
N VAL A 492 -13.25 -8.65 22.59
CA VAL A 492 -14.31 -9.65 22.37
C VAL A 492 -15.61 -9.30 23.11
N GLU A 493 -15.51 -8.68 24.28
CA GLU A 493 -16.66 -8.28 25.10
C GLU A 493 -17.09 -6.82 24.87
N ALA A 494 -16.40 -6.11 23.99
CA ALA A 494 -16.64 -4.72 23.71
C ALA A 494 -17.57 -4.59 22.50
N GLU A 495 -18.87 -4.76 22.73
CA GLU A 495 -19.89 -4.62 21.68
C GLU A 495 -20.07 -3.15 21.26
N ASP A 496 -19.86 -2.20 22.17
CA ASP A 496 -20.05 -0.76 21.94
C ASP A 496 -18.73 0.03 21.67
N GLU A 497 -17.55 -0.61 21.76
CA GLU A 497 -16.29 0.10 21.51
C GLU A 497 -15.99 0.19 20.00
N GLN A 498 -15.57 1.37 19.55
CA GLN A 498 -15.14 1.58 18.17
C GLN A 498 -13.88 0.77 17.88
N PRO A 499 -13.88 -0.09 16.83
CA PRO A 499 -12.69 -0.82 16.44
C PRO A 499 -11.53 0.11 16.09
N LYS A 500 -10.31 -0.31 16.44
CA LYS A 500 -9.09 0.38 16.03
C LYS A 500 -8.63 -0.16 14.68
N GLU A 501 -8.53 0.72 13.70
CA GLU A 501 -7.98 0.40 12.39
C GLU A 501 -6.44 0.45 12.41
N LEU A 502 -5.83 -0.71 12.15
CA LEU A 502 -4.43 -0.87 11.78
C LEU A 502 -4.36 -0.90 10.26
N SER A 503 -4.37 0.28 9.68
CA SER A 503 -4.27 0.48 8.24
C SER A 503 -2.82 0.73 7.83
N GLY A 504 -2.47 0.33 6.61
CA GLY A 504 -1.10 0.39 6.14
C GLY A 504 -0.27 -0.66 6.88
N ILE A 505 -0.76 -1.89 6.93
CA ILE A 505 0.09 -3.05 7.25
C ILE A 505 0.37 -3.78 5.94
N CYS A 506 1.32 -4.70 5.92
CA CYS A 506 1.55 -5.56 4.76
C CYS A 506 2.04 -6.91 5.26
N ILE A 507 1.11 -7.85 5.45
CA ILE A 507 1.42 -9.20 5.91
C ILE A 507 1.19 -10.17 4.75
N SER A 508 2.29 -10.72 4.20
CA SER A 508 2.24 -11.74 3.15
C SER A 508 1.40 -12.97 3.56
N PRO A 509 0.94 -13.77 2.59
CA PRO A 509 0.27 -15.03 2.88
C PRO A 509 1.04 -15.90 3.86
N ARG A 510 0.35 -16.50 4.83
CA ARG A 510 0.91 -17.45 5.81
C ARG A 510 2.07 -16.85 6.64
N ARG A 511 2.11 -15.52 6.77
CA ARG A 511 3.06 -14.80 7.64
C ARG A 511 2.35 -14.15 8.81
N SER A 512 3.15 -13.64 9.73
CA SER A 512 2.67 -13.00 10.95
C SER A 512 3.43 -11.71 11.21
N MET A 513 2.75 -10.72 11.79
CA MET A 513 3.35 -9.51 12.31
C MET A 513 3.07 -9.41 13.81
N THR A 514 3.95 -8.77 14.58
CA THR A 514 3.70 -8.45 15.98
C THR A 514 3.85 -6.96 16.20
N VAL A 515 2.82 -6.34 16.75
CA VAL A 515 2.77 -4.90 17.01
C VAL A 515 2.81 -4.68 18.51
N PRO A 516 3.67 -3.79 19.02
CA PRO A 516 3.65 -3.41 20.43
C PRO A 516 2.37 -2.61 20.75
N ALA A 517 1.80 -2.83 21.93
CA ALA A 517 0.66 -2.10 22.44
C ALA A 517 0.91 -1.65 23.89
N THR A 518 0.51 -0.42 24.22
CA THR A 518 0.60 0.07 25.59
C THR A 518 -0.55 -0.47 26.44
N GLU A 519 -0.43 -0.41 27.76
CA GLU A 519 -1.53 -0.81 28.65
C GLU A 519 -2.78 0.06 28.45
N GLU A 520 -2.60 1.34 28.14
CA GLU A 520 -3.70 2.27 27.88
C GLU A 520 -4.51 1.83 26.65
N VAL A 521 -3.85 1.54 25.52
CA VAL A 521 -4.51 1.03 24.29
C VAL A 521 -5.24 -0.29 24.56
N VAL A 522 -4.61 -1.19 25.32
CA VAL A 522 -5.22 -2.49 25.66
C VAL A 522 -6.45 -2.36 26.55
N LYS A 523 -6.50 -1.34 27.41
CA LYS A 523 -7.68 -1.04 28.24
C LYS A 523 -8.78 -0.36 27.44
N GLU A 524 -8.43 0.62 26.61
CA GLU A 524 -9.35 1.40 25.79
C GLU A 524 -10.11 0.53 24.78
N LEU A 525 -9.44 -0.50 24.24
CA LEU A 525 -10.02 -1.42 23.25
C LEU A 525 -10.47 -2.75 23.87
N GLY A 526 -10.55 -2.86 25.19
CA GLY A 526 -11.03 -4.08 25.84
C GLY A 526 -10.25 -5.38 25.54
N LEU A 527 -8.99 -5.29 25.09
CA LEU A 527 -8.26 -6.42 24.48
C LEU A 527 -7.83 -7.50 25.49
N LYS A 528 -7.87 -7.22 26.80
CA LYS A 528 -7.34 -8.12 27.84
C LYS A 528 -7.99 -9.50 27.87
N LYS A 529 -9.27 -9.58 27.50
CA LYS A 529 -10.04 -10.83 27.51
C LYS A 529 -10.04 -11.58 26.18
N GLY A 530 -9.49 -10.96 25.15
CA GLY A 530 -9.42 -11.50 23.80
C GLY A 530 -9.46 -10.39 22.76
N VAL A 531 -8.94 -10.68 21.57
CA VAL A 531 -8.96 -9.77 20.43
C VAL A 531 -9.89 -10.35 19.37
N ARG A 532 -10.85 -9.55 18.92
CA ARG A 532 -11.74 -9.83 17.80
C ARG A 532 -11.33 -9.00 16.60
N VAL A 533 -11.21 -9.64 15.45
CA VAL A 533 -11.07 -8.95 14.16
C VAL A 533 -12.46 -8.59 13.66
N THR A 534 -12.66 -7.32 13.32
CA THR A 534 -13.97 -6.78 12.92
C THR A 534 -14.04 -6.48 11.43
N ALA A 535 -12.92 -6.07 10.82
CA ALA A 535 -12.79 -5.83 9.39
C ALA A 535 -11.36 -6.13 8.92
N ALA A 536 -11.20 -6.37 7.61
CA ALA A 536 -9.88 -6.52 6.98
C ALA A 536 -9.86 -5.94 5.57
N ASP A 537 -8.66 -5.69 5.07
CA ASP A 537 -8.36 -5.39 3.67
C ASP A 537 -7.42 -6.48 3.15
N LEU A 538 -7.99 -7.49 2.49
CA LEU A 538 -7.27 -8.56 1.81
C LEU A 538 -7.11 -8.23 0.33
N SER A 539 -5.97 -8.60 -0.24
CA SER A 539 -5.60 -8.27 -1.62
C SER A 539 -4.83 -9.39 -2.29
N GLY A 540 -5.16 -9.65 -3.56
CA GLY A 540 -4.42 -10.44 -4.54
C GLY A 540 -3.42 -9.66 -5.42
N LEU A 541 -3.39 -8.31 -5.35
CA LEU A 541 -2.49 -7.30 -5.98
C LEU A 541 -3.11 -6.43 -7.10
#